data_AF-A0A399G2V8-F1
#
_entry.id   AF-A0A399G2V8-F1
#
_cell.length_a   1.000
_cell.length_b   1.000
_cell.length_c   1.000
_cell.angle_alpha   90.00
_cell.angle_beta   90.00
_cell.angle_gamma   90.00
#
_symmetry.space_group_name_H-M   'P 1'
#
loop_
_entity.id
_entity.type
_entity.pdbx_description
1 polymer ?
#
loop_
_entity_poly.entity_id
_entity_poly.type
_entity_poly.pdbx_seq_one_letter_code
_entity_poly.pdbx_strand_id
1 'polypeptide(L)'
;MEKAPPPEDSPLHRIAREAAALGGAGYAILLQIAHPAVGQGVHDHSDFASRPLNRLRGTLTFVYGVVFGTPAEAERISAIVRAMHTKVTGPGYHALDPELQLWVAATLCRSSEVMYELAVGGLTDAEKDEAYEHSAVLATALGCPPEYWPPSRADFDRYWARMLDTLRVTPAARTVAHELLHPASPLLRPAMRLQGFVAAGLLPPRLREELGLAWDARRQRRFDRTCAVVRAVYPRLPLRLRTSVRDGFLWDIRRRIARNRLYHRPRGWQPVLRGAAAGTRQRSA
;
A
#
# COMPACT_ATOMS: atom_id res chain seq x y z
N MET A 1 -21.85 4.08 -1.18
CA MET A 1 -21.53 5.14 -2.16
C MET A 1 -20.08 5.55 -1.92
N GLU A 2 -19.27 5.77 -2.97
CA GLU A 2 -17.87 6.23 -2.81
C GLU A 2 -17.87 7.60 -2.11
N LYS A 3 -17.02 7.78 -1.09
CA LYS A 3 -16.86 9.11 -0.47
C LYS A 3 -16.22 10.05 -1.48
N ALA A 4 -16.65 11.32 -1.46
CA ALA A 4 -16.04 12.35 -2.29
C ALA A 4 -14.55 12.54 -1.90
N PRO A 5 -13.71 13.01 -2.84
CA PRO A 5 -12.35 13.45 -2.51
C PRO A 5 -12.37 14.47 -1.35
N PRO A 6 -11.36 14.44 -0.46
CA PRO A 6 -11.29 15.37 0.66
C PRO A 6 -11.14 16.83 0.19
N PRO A 7 -11.57 17.82 1.00
CA PRO A 7 -11.39 19.24 0.68
C PRO A 7 -9.91 19.61 0.48
N GLU A 8 -9.65 20.59 -0.39
CA GLU A 8 -8.33 21.20 -0.54
C GLU A 8 -7.78 21.66 0.82
N ASP A 9 -6.47 21.46 1.04
CA ASP A 9 -5.76 21.77 2.28
C ASP A 9 -6.23 21.08 3.59
N SER A 10 -7.13 20.11 3.50
CA SER A 10 -7.46 19.24 4.64
C SER A 10 -6.21 18.60 5.29
N PRO A 11 -6.27 18.18 6.57
CA PRO A 11 -5.19 17.45 7.21
C PRO A 11 -4.73 16.20 6.43
N LEU A 12 -5.65 15.49 5.77
CA LEU A 12 -5.30 14.37 4.89
C LEU A 12 -4.47 14.84 3.68
N HIS A 13 -4.80 15.95 3.04
CA HIS A 13 -3.97 16.53 1.98
C HIS A 13 -2.58 16.93 2.47
N ARG A 14 -2.49 17.50 3.67
CA ARG A 14 -1.21 17.84 4.30
C ARG A 14 -0.37 16.60 4.56
N ILE A 15 -0.97 15.48 4.98
CA ILE A 15 -0.28 14.20 5.17
C ILE A 15 0.17 13.61 3.82
N ALA A 16 -0.77 13.44 2.90
CA ALA A 16 -0.56 12.68 1.67
C ALA A 16 0.34 13.40 0.66
N ARG A 17 0.51 14.73 0.75
CA ARG A 17 1.35 15.49 -0.18
C ARG A 17 2.84 15.32 0.09
N GLU A 18 3.21 14.90 1.30
CA GLU A 18 4.60 14.77 1.71
C GLU A 18 5.22 13.50 1.11
N ALA A 19 6.32 13.67 0.36
CA ALA A 19 7.12 12.56 -0.15
C ALA A 19 7.64 11.63 0.98
N ALA A 20 7.70 12.11 2.23
CA ALA A 20 8.01 11.29 3.39
C ALA A 20 7.06 10.09 3.56
N ALA A 21 5.79 10.20 3.13
CA ALA A 21 4.84 9.09 3.17
C ALA A 21 5.35 7.87 2.39
N LEU A 22 6.13 8.07 1.31
CA LEU A 22 6.75 6.97 0.56
C LEU A 22 7.74 6.15 1.39
N GLY A 23 8.34 6.73 2.43
CA GLY A 23 9.24 6.01 3.34
C GLY A 23 8.55 4.84 4.05
N GLY A 24 7.22 4.89 4.19
CA GLY A 24 6.40 3.85 4.80
C GLY A 24 5.84 2.83 3.81
N ALA A 25 6.15 2.93 2.50
CA ALA A 25 5.58 2.05 1.49
C ALA A 25 5.91 0.56 1.74
N GLY A 26 7.16 0.26 2.11
CA GLY A 26 7.60 -1.07 2.50
C GLY A 26 6.88 -1.59 3.75
N TYR A 27 6.65 -0.72 4.74
CA TYR A 27 5.92 -1.06 5.96
C TYR A 27 4.46 -1.45 5.65
N ALA A 28 3.77 -0.63 4.86
CA ALA A 28 2.39 -0.89 4.46
C ALA A 28 2.25 -2.23 3.72
N ILE A 29 3.07 -2.47 2.69
CA ILE A 29 2.94 -3.68 1.87
C ILE A 29 3.32 -4.94 2.64
N LEU A 30 4.31 -4.90 3.54
CA LEU A 30 4.67 -6.05 4.36
C LEU A 30 3.55 -6.42 5.34
N LEU A 31 2.82 -5.44 5.90
CA LEU A 31 1.62 -5.69 6.69
C LEU A 31 0.46 -6.25 5.84
N GLN A 32 0.26 -5.72 4.64
CA GLN A 32 -0.76 -6.21 3.72
C GLN A 32 -0.55 -7.69 3.39
N ILE A 33 0.66 -8.08 2.95
CA ILE A 33 0.93 -9.47 2.55
C ILE A 33 1.03 -10.43 3.73
N ALA A 34 1.24 -9.93 4.95
CA ALA A 34 1.16 -10.74 6.17
C ALA A 34 -0.27 -11.18 6.51
N HIS A 35 -1.29 -10.61 5.85
CA HIS A 35 -2.64 -11.19 5.88
C HIS A 35 -2.70 -12.36 4.89
N PRO A 36 -3.01 -13.60 5.31
CA PRO A 36 -2.87 -14.79 4.46
C PRO A 36 -3.57 -14.69 3.09
N ALA A 37 -4.82 -14.23 3.07
CA ALA A 37 -5.59 -14.06 1.83
C ALA A 37 -4.99 -13.00 0.89
N VAL A 38 -4.51 -11.88 1.43
CA VAL A 38 -3.88 -10.82 0.65
C VAL A 38 -2.53 -11.29 0.13
N GLY A 39 -1.71 -11.90 0.99
CA GLY A 39 -0.42 -12.47 0.62
C GLY A 39 -0.54 -13.50 -0.51
N GLN A 40 -1.54 -14.39 -0.44
CA GLN A 40 -1.79 -15.37 -1.49
C GLN A 40 -2.27 -14.73 -2.79
N GLY A 41 -3.27 -13.86 -2.75
CA GLY A 41 -3.75 -13.19 -3.96
C GLY A 41 -2.69 -12.31 -4.63
N VAL A 42 -1.82 -11.72 -3.83
CA VAL A 42 -0.67 -11.00 -4.33
C VAL A 42 0.37 -11.95 -4.96
N HIS A 43 0.68 -13.08 -4.32
CA HIS A 43 1.61 -14.08 -4.86
C HIS A 43 1.12 -14.65 -6.20
N ASP A 44 -0.16 -14.93 -6.33
CA ASP A 44 -0.72 -15.58 -7.52
C ASP A 44 -0.86 -14.60 -8.70
N HIS A 45 -1.10 -13.31 -8.44
CA HIS A 45 -1.50 -12.33 -9.48
C HIS A 45 -0.54 -11.17 -9.68
N SER A 46 0.54 -11.06 -8.88
CA SER A 46 1.51 -9.95 -8.97
C SER A 46 2.90 -10.41 -9.38
N ASP A 47 3.61 -9.54 -10.09
CA ASP A 47 5.01 -9.77 -10.48
C ASP A 47 5.92 -8.74 -9.79
N PHE A 48 6.29 -9.00 -8.53
CA PHE A 48 7.13 -8.08 -7.75
C PHE A 48 8.58 -8.13 -8.19
N ALA A 49 9.11 -9.33 -8.46
CA ALA A 49 10.52 -9.49 -8.83
C ALA A 49 10.86 -8.75 -10.12
N SER A 50 9.98 -8.83 -11.14
CA SER A 50 10.26 -8.27 -12.46
C SER A 50 9.73 -6.84 -12.64
N ARG A 51 8.66 -6.45 -11.92
CA ARG A 51 7.95 -5.17 -12.13
C ARG A 51 7.62 -4.39 -10.83
N PRO A 52 8.56 -4.19 -9.89
CA PRO A 52 8.28 -3.52 -8.61
C PRO A 52 7.86 -2.06 -8.80
N LEU A 53 8.46 -1.35 -9.77
CA LEU A 53 8.11 0.04 -10.08
C LEU A 53 6.71 0.19 -10.68
N ASN A 54 6.25 -0.79 -11.46
CA ASN A 54 4.90 -0.75 -12.02
C ASN A 54 3.85 -0.90 -10.92
N ARG A 55 4.10 -1.78 -9.95
CA ARG A 55 3.24 -1.93 -8.78
C ARG A 55 3.20 -0.65 -7.97
N LEU A 56 4.36 -0.09 -7.62
CA LEU A 56 4.45 1.18 -6.90
C LEU A 56 3.70 2.30 -7.65
N ARG A 57 3.90 2.39 -8.98
CA ARG A 57 3.20 3.36 -9.83
C ARG A 57 1.68 3.16 -9.80
N GLY A 58 1.20 1.93 -9.79
CA GLY A 58 -0.23 1.61 -9.66
C GLY A 58 -0.80 2.11 -8.34
N THR A 59 -0.16 1.78 -7.22
CA THR A 59 -0.56 2.25 -5.88
C THR A 59 -0.53 3.76 -5.77
N LEU A 60 0.52 4.43 -6.25
CA LEU A 60 0.61 5.90 -6.21
C LEU A 60 -0.36 6.59 -7.16
N THR A 61 -0.67 5.97 -8.30
CA THR A 61 -1.73 6.45 -9.21
C THR A 61 -3.08 6.40 -8.49
N PHE A 62 -3.37 5.31 -7.78
CA PHE A 62 -4.57 5.17 -6.97
C PHE A 62 -4.62 6.20 -5.83
N VAL A 63 -3.62 6.20 -4.95
CA VAL A 63 -3.59 7.08 -3.76
C VAL A 63 -3.66 8.55 -4.15
N TYR A 64 -2.81 9.03 -5.07
CA TYR A 64 -2.84 10.44 -5.45
C TYR A 64 -4.08 10.81 -6.25
N GLY A 65 -4.58 9.89 -7.09
CA GLY A 65 -5.80 10.12 -7.86
C GLY A 65 -7.05 10.24 -7.01
N VAL A 66 -7.17 9.39 -5.99
CA VAL A 66 -8.33 9.38 -5.08
C VAL A 66 -8.26 10.54 -4.08
N VAL A 67 -7.06 10.85 -3.58
CA VAL A 67 -6.89 11.90 -2.56
C VAL A 67 -6.91 13.29 -3.20
N PHE A 68 -6.18 13.54 -4.29
CA PHE A 68 -6.00 14.88 -4.87
C PHE A 68 -6.68 15.09 -6.23
N GLY A 69 -7.33 14.07 -6.78
CA GLY A 69 -8.04 14.18 -8.05
C GLY A 69 -9.38 14.87 -7.90
N THR A 70 -9.91 15.39 -9.00
CA THR A 70 -11.33 15.78 -9.07
C THR A 70 -12.22 14.55 -8.86
N PRO A 71 -13.50 14.71 -8.48
CA PRO A 71 -14.41 13.58 -8.32
C PRO A 71 -14.48 12.65 -9.56
N ALA A 72 -14.42 13.23 -10.76
CA ALA A 72 -14.40 12.46 -12.02
C ALA A 72 -13.08 11.71 -12.25
N GLU A 73 -11.93 12.30 -11.87
CA GLU A 73 -10.62 11.63 -11.95
C GLU A 73 -10.53 10.48 -10.95
N ALA A 74 -10.96 10.72 -9.70
CA ALA A 74 -11.01 9.73 -8.64
C ALA A 74 -11.87 8.53 -9.06
N GLU A 75 -13.14 8.76 -9.43
CA GLU A 75 -14.04 7.68 -9.87
C GLU A 75 -13.47 6.89 -11.06
N ARG A 76 -12.87 7.58 -12.04
CA ARG A 76 -12.25 6.91 -13.18
C ARG A 76 -11.10 5.99 -12.77
N ILE A 77 -10.26 6.42 -11.84
CA ILE A 77 -9.15 5.63 -11.32
C ILE A 77 -9.67 4.47 -10.47
N SER A 78 -10.61 4.75 -9.56
CA SER A 78 -11.30 3.77 -8.72
C SER A 78 -11.95 2.66 -9.56
N ALA A 79 -12.68 3.02 -10.62
CA ALA A 79 -13.31 2.07 -11.53
C ALA A 79 -12.30 1.15 -12.25
N ILE A 80 -11.15 1.70 -12.68
CA ILE A 80 -10.08 0.90 -13.29
C ILE A 80 -9.51 -0.10 -12.26
N VAL A 81 -9.23 0.35 -11.04
CA VAL A 81 -8.69 -0.50 -9.97
C VAL A 81 -9.67 -1.62 -9.62
N ARG A 82 -10.96 -1.28 -9.42
CA ARG A 82 -12.03 -2.27 -9.20
C ARG A 82 -12.11 -3.31 -10.32
N ALA A 83 -12.08 -2.86 -11.58
CA ALA A 83 -12.11 -3.74 -12.75
C ALA A 83 -10.85 -4.61 -12.90
N MET A 84 -9.71 -4.21 -12.35
CA MET A 84 -8.53 -5.07 -12.24
C MET A 84 -8.68 -6.08 -11.09
N HIS A 85 -9.21 -5.64 -9.95
CA HIS A 85 -9.40 -6.48 -8.76
C HIS A 85 -10.47 -7.58 -8.96
N THR A 86 -11.45 -7.43 -9.87
CA THR A 86 -12.38 -8.52 -10.24
C THR A 86 -11.67 -9.79 -10.72
N LYS A 87 -10.43 -9.67 -11.22
CA LYS A 87 -9.64 -10.79 -11.75
C LYS A 87 -8.74 -11.43 -10.68
N VAL A 88 -8.59 -10.78 -9.53
CA VAL A 88 -7.73 -11.24 -8.44
C VAL A 88 -8.60 -12.04 -7.48
N THR A 89 -8.82 -13.30 -7.85
CA THR A 89 -9.63 -14.27 -7.12
C THR A 89 -8.93 -15.62 -7.14
N GLY A 90 -9.13 -16.41 -6.09
CA GLY A 90 -8.58 -17.74 -5.94
C GLY A 90 -9.09 -18.42 -4.67
N PRO A 91 -8.64 -19.65 -4.39
CA PRO A 91 -9.06 -20.37 -3.19
C PRO A 91 -8.75 -19.57 -1.91
N GLY A 92 -9.79 -19.18 -1.17
CA GLY A 92 -9.66 -18.47 0.09
C GLY A 92 -9.32 -16.98 -0.01
N TYR A 93 -9.40 -16.36 -1.19
CA TYR A 93 -9.28 -14.90 -1.32
C TYR A 93 -10.06 -14.32 -2.51
N HIS A 94 -10.55 -13.10 -2.36
CA HIS A 94 -11.15 -12.31 -3.43
C HIS A 94 -10.81 -10.83 -3.21
N ALA A 95 -10.21 -10.14 -4.19
CA ALA A 95 -9.75 -8.75 -3.97
C ALA A 95 -10.87 -7.70 -3.85
N LEU A 96 -12.12 -8.08 -4.13
CA LEU A 96 -13.30 -7.27 -3.79
C LEU A 96 -13.97 -7.65 -2.47
N ASP A 97 -13.34 -8.51 -1.66
CA ASP A 97 -13.78 -8.76 -0.29
C ASP A 97 -13.64 -7.45 0.54
N PRO A 98 -14.73 -6.92 1.11
CA PRO A 98 -14.71 -5.69 1.91
C PRO A 98 -13.71 -5.70 3.07
N GLU A 99 -13.53 -6.83 3.74
CA GLU A 99 -12.60 -6.93 4.89
C GLU A 99 -11.14 -6.82 4.44
N LEU A 100 -10.81 -7.46 3.31
CA LEU A 100 -9.47 -7.35 2.73
C LEU A 100 -9.19 -5.95 2.19
N GLN A 101 -10.19 -5.31 1.58
CA GLN A 101 -10.08 -3.93 1.11
C GLN A 101 -9.91 -2.94 2.26
N LEU A 102 -10.67 -3.13 3.35
CA LEU A 102 -10.51 -2.37 4.58
C LEU A 102 -9.09 -2.51 5.13
N TRP A 103 -8.54 -3.73 5.20
CA TRP A 103 -7.17 -3.94 5.66
C TRP A 103 -6.13 -3.23 4.78
N VAL A 104 -6.26 -3.33 3.46
CA VAL A 104 -5.37 -2.63 2.52
C VAL A 104 -5.46 -1.11 2.72
N ALA A 105 -6.66 -0.53 2.79
CA ALA A 105 -6.83 0.90 3.03
C ALA A 105 -6.32 1.33 4.41
N ALA A 106 -6.56 0.54 5.45
CA ALA A 106 -6.10 0.80 6.82
C ALA A 106 -4.57 0.86 6.90
N THR A 107 -3.86 -0.05 6.24
CA THR A 107 -2.39 -0.01 6.19
C THR A 107 -1.85 1.21 5.45
N LEU A 108 -2.53 1.69 4.39
CA LEU A 108 -2.18 2.94 3.71
C LEU A 108 -2.36 4.13 4.66
N CYS A 109 -3.51 4.25 5.32
CA CYS A 109 -3.81 5.29 6.29
C CYS A 109 -2.80 5.31 7.45
N ARG A 110 -2.57 4.17 8.11
CA ARG A 110 -1.64 4.10 9.25
C ARG A 110 -0.22 4.41 8.83
N SER A 111 0.23 3.88 7.69
CA SER A 111 1.61 4.09 7.23
C SER A 111 1.89 5.56 6.88
N SER A 112 0.93 6.26 6.26
CA SER A 112 1.08 7.68 5.95
C SER A 112 1.07 8.54 7.22
N GLU A 113 0.18 8.25 8.18
CA GLU A 113 0.13 8.91 9.48
C GLU A 113 1.46 8.74 10.24
N VAL A 114 1.94 7.50 10.39
CA VAL A 114 3.22 7.20 11.06
C VAL A 114 4.38 7.95 10.42
N MET A 115 4.46 7.96 9.09
CA MET A 115 5.54 8.65 8.39
C MET A 115 5.43 10.17 8.49
N TYR A 116 4.21 10.71 8.47
CA TYR A 116 4.00 12.14 8.66
C TYR A 116 4.41 12.58 10.06
N GLU A 117 3.97 11.87 11.11
CA GLU A 117 4.35 12.17 12.49
C GLU A 117 5.85 12.00 12.74
N LEU A 118 6.49 11.05 12.07
CA LEU A 118 7.93 10.86 12.12
C LEU A 118 8.69 12.02 11.50
N ALA A 119 8.29 12.44 10.28
CA ALA A 119 9.07 13.35 9.45
C ALA A 119 8.67 14.82 9.57
N VAL A 120 7.41 15.12 9.89
CA VAL A 120 6.84 16.48 9.96
C VAL A 120 6.22 16.73 11.33
N GLY A 121 5.27 15.87 11.74
CA GLY A 121 4.52 16.00 12.99
C GLY A 121 3.66 17.27 13.07
N GLY A 122 3.22 17.56 14.29
CA GLY A 122 2.54 18.82 14.60
C GLY A 122 1.07 18.89 14.20
N LEU A 123 0.41 17.74 13.98
CA LEU A 123 -1.05 17.71 13.93
C LEU A 123 -1.62 17.72 15.34
N THR A 124 -2.60 18.58 15.56
CA THR A 124 -3.50 18.53 16.71
C THR A 124 -4.35 17.26 16.67
N ASP A 125 -4.94 16.87 17.81
CA ASP A 125 -5.79 15.68 17.84
C ASP A 125 -7.04 15.84 16.95
N ALA A 126 -7.60 17.04 16.88
CA ALA A 126 -8.71 17.36 15.96
C ALA A 126 -8.31 17.19 14.49
N GLU A 127 -7.12 17.65 14.10
CA GLU A 127 -6.63 17.46 12.72
C GLU A 127 -6.36 15.98 12.40
N LYS A 128 -5.93 15.19 13.39
CA LYS A 128 -5.76 13.74 13.21
C LYS A 128 -7.11 13.03 13.06
N ASP A 129 -8.11 13.42 13.84
CA ASP A 129 -9.47 12.89 13.73
C ASP A 129 -10.08 13.23 12.36
N GLU A 130 -9.90 14.46 11.88
CA GLU A 130 -10.34 14.88 10.55
C GLU A 130 -9.57 14.15 9.42
N ALA A 131 -8.25 14.02 9.53
CA ALA A 131 -7.45 13.25 8.57
C ALA A 131 -7.91 11.79 8.48
N TYR A 132 -8.22 11.20 9.64
CA TYR A 132 -8.70 9.83 9.74
C TYR A 132 -10.08 9.66 9.10
N GLU A 133 -11.02 10.58 9.36
CA GLU A 133 -12.35 10.53 8.76
C GLU A 133 -12.29 10.60 7.22
N HIS A 134 -11.46 11.50 6.71
CA HIS A 134 -11.22 11.66 5.28
C HIS A 134 -10.51 10.44 4.66
N SER A 135 -9.70 9.71 5.44
CA SER A 135 -8.97 8.53 4.95
C SER A 135 -9.87 7.37 4.53
N ALA A 136 -11.15 7.38 4.95
CA ALA A 136 -12.17 6.46 4.47
C ALA A 136 -12.31 6.44 2.93
N VAL A 137 -11.95 7.55 2.25
CA VAL A 137 -11.95 7.61 0.78
C VAL A 137 -11.08 6.52 0.15
N LEU A 138 -9.97 6.14 0.79
CA LEU A 138 -9.07 5.08 0.33
C LEU A 138 -9.75 3.71 0.32
N ALA A 139 -10.60 3.44 1.30
CA ALA A 139 -11.37 2.20 1.39
C ALA A 139 -12.52 2.21 0.38
N THR A 140 -13.30 3.29 0.35
CA THR A 140 -14.49 3.35 -0.51
C THR A 140 -14.14 3.36 -2.00
N ALA A 141 -13.00 3.96 -2.38
CA ALA A 141 -12.49 3.92 -3.76
C ALA A 141 -12.13 2.50 -4.23
N LEU A 142 -11.71 1.61 -3.31
CA LEU A 142 -11.50 0.20 -3.62
C LEU A 142 -12.82 -0.56 -3.82
N GLY A 143 -13.95 -0.01 -3.37
CA GLY A 143 -15.27 -0.65 -3.37
C GLY A 143 -15.73 -1.11 -1.98
N CYS A 144 -14.96 -0.83 -0.92
CA CYS A 144 -15.34 -1.17 0.45
C CYS A 144 -16.56 -0.33 0.85
N PRO A 145 -17.63 -0.93 1.39
CA PRO A 145 -18.76 -0.16 1.89
C PRO A 145 -18.30 0.81 3.01
N PRO A 146 -18.80 2.06 3.05
CA PRO A 146 -18.36 3.05 4.04
C PRO A 146 -18.49 2.61 5.50
N GLU A 147 -19.50 1.80 5.81
CA GLU A 147 -19.80 1.27 7.14
C GLU A 147 -18.74 0.30 7.69
N TYR A 148 -17.86 -0.23 6.84
CA TYR A 148 -16.71 -1.03 7.27
C TYR A 148 -15.58 -0.16 7.83
N TRP A 149 -15.49 1.12 7.46
CA TRP A 149 -14.46 2.01 7.99
C TRP A 149 -14.78 2.31 9.47
N PRO A 150 -13.85 2.09 10.41
CA PRO A 150 -14.14 2.31 11.83
C PRO A 150 -14.57 3.77 12.10
N PRO A 151 -15.58 4.02 12.93
CA PRO A 151 -16.18 5.36 13.02
C PRO A 151 -15.30 6.38 13.76
N SER A 152 -14.31 5.95 14.53
CA SER A 152 -13.36 6.82 15.21
C SER A 152 -11.93 6.26 15.19
N ARG A 153 -10.94 7.10 15.51
CA ARG A 153 -9.54 6.67 15.70
C ARG A 153 -9.41 5.62 16.82
N ALA A 154 -10.19 5.72 17.88
CA ALA A 154 -10.20 4.71 18.94
C ALA A 154 -10.73 3.34 18.45
N ASP A 155 -11.74 3.34 17.58
CA ASP A 155 -12.25 2.11 16.95
C ASP A 155 -11.25 1.53 15.95
N PHE A 156 -10.58 2.41 15.20
CA PHE A 156 -9.50 2.04 14.30
C PHE A 156 -8.33 1.41 15.04
N ASP A 157 -7.92 1.94 16.19
CA ASP A 157 -6.85 1.37 17.00
C ASP A 157 -7.22 -0.03 17.52
N ARG A 158 -8.48 -0.25 17.94
CA ARG A 158 -8.96 -1.59 18.34
C ARG A 158 -9.02 -2.55 17.16
N TYR A 159 -9.49 -2.10 15.99
CA TYR A 159 -9.46 -2.87 14.76
C TYR A 159 -8.01 -3.23 14.38
N TRP A 160 -7.11 -2.25 14.39
CA TRP A 160 -5.71 -2.41 14.04
C TRP A 160 -5.01 -3.44 14.93
N ALA A 161 -5.20 -3.35 16.26
CA ALA A 161 -4.65 -4.30 17.21
C ALA A 161 -5.13 -5.74 16.93
N ARG A 162 -6.45 -5.93 16.74
CA ARG A 162 -7.01 -7.24 16.36
C ARG A 162 -6.41 -7.77 15.07
N MET A 163 -6.31 -6.92 14.04
CA MET A 163 -5.72 -7.34 12.78
C MET A 163 -4.27 -7.80 12.97
N LEU A 164 -3.44 -7.02 13.67
CA LEU A 164 -2.05 -7.41 13.96
C LEU A 164 -1.94 -8.79 14.64
N ASP A 165 -2.88 -9.16 15.50
CA ASP A 165 -2.90 -10.47 16.15
C ASP A 165 -3.27 -11.62 15.19
N THR A 166 -4.07 -11.33 14.16
CA THR A 166 -4.47 -12.32 13.14
C THR A 166 -3.43 -12.52 12.04
N LEU A 167 -2.52 -11.56 11.81
CA LEU A 167 -1.53 -11.66 10.73
C LEU A 167 -0.62 -12.88 10.90
N ARG A 168 -0.33 -13.57 9.80
CA ARG A 168 0.54 -14.75 9.75
C ARG A 168 1.36 -14.69 8.48
N VAL A 169 2.68 -14.70 8.60
CA VAL A 169 3.56 -14.70 7.43
C VAL A 169 3.63 -16.12 6.83
N THR A 170 2.78 -16.35 5.83
CA THR A 170 2.73 -17.60 5.06
C THR A 170 3.94 -17.76 4.13
N PRO A 171 4.20 -18.96 3.57
CA PRO A 171 5.23 -19.13 2.55
C PRO A 171 5.05 -18.19 1.35
N ALA A 172 3.80 -17.98 0.88
CA ALA A 172 3.48 -17.03 -0.17
C ALA A 172 3.89 -15.59 0.22
N ALA A 173 3.57 -15.16 1.44
CA ALA A 173 3.98 -13.87 1.96
C ALA A 173 5.52 -13.71 2.03
N ARG A 174 6.26 -14.76 2.43
CA ARG A 174 7.73 -14.75 2.44
C ARG A 174 8.31 -14.59 1.04
N THR A 175 7.78 -15.32 0.06
CA THR A 175 8.21 -15.19 -1.34
C THR A 175 8.00 -13.78 -1.83
N VAL A 176 6.81 -13.22 -1.63
CA VAL A 176 6.48 -11.84 -2.04
C VAL A 176 7.37 -10.82 -1.34
N ALA A 177 7.59 -10.95 -0.02
CA ALA A 177 8.50 -10.08 0.73
C ALA A 177 9.93 -10.15 0.19
N HIS A 178 10.42 -11.35 -0.11
CA HIS A 178 11.74 -11.56 -0.67
C HIS A 178 11.89 -10.88 -2.03
N GLU A 179 10.95 -11.09 -2.95
CA GLU A 179 10.93 -10.48 -4.29
C GLU A 179 10.89 -8.94 -4.24
N LEU A 180 10.10 -8.39 -3.31
CA LEU A 180 10.02 -6.95 -3.07
C LEU A 180 11.36 -6.38 -2.60
N LEU A 181 12.00 -7.02 -1.62
CA LEU A 181 13.21 -6.50 -0.97
C LEU A 181 14.48 -6.78 -1.78
N HIS A 182 14.43 -7.75 -2.70
CA HIS A 182 15.54 -8.16 -3.55
C HIS A 182 15.15 -8.08 -5.03
N PRO A 183 14.92 -6.85 -5.55
CA PRO A 183 14.49 -6.68 -6.93
C PRO A 183 15.55 -7.20 -7.91
N ALA A 184 15.09 -7.71 -9.05
CA ALA A 184 15.98 -8.18 -10.12
C ALA A 184 16.90 -7.07 -10.64
N SER A 185 16.39 -5.84 -10.73
CA SER A 185 17.15 -4.65 -11.14
C SER A 185 18.15 -4.20 -10.06
N PRO A 186 19.46 -4.23 -10.33
CA PRO A 186 20.48 -3.79 -9.37
C PRO A 186 20.34 -2.32 -8.94
N LEU A 187 19.82 -1.47 -9.84
CA LEU A 187 19.60 -0.04 -9.61
C LEU A 187 18.59 0.23 -8.49
N LEU A 188 17.65 -0.71 -8.26
CA LEU A 188 16.61 -0.56 -7.24
C LEU A 188 17.02 -1.11 -5.87
N ARG A 189 18.10 -1.91 -5.80
CA ARG A 189 18.52 -2.57 -4.56
C ARG A 189 18.79 -1.61 -3.41
N PRO A 190 19.48 -0.46 -3.58
CA PRO A 190 19.70 0.47 -2.46
C PRO A 190 18.39 1.02 -1.89
N ALA A 191 17.46 1.41 -2.76
CA ALA A 191 16.15 1.92 -2.36
C ALA A 191 15.33 0.84 -1.63
N MET A 192 15.31 -0.40 -2.14
CA MET A 192 14.58 -1.50 -1.50
C MET A 192 15.21 -1.95 -0.18
N ARG A 193 16.55 -1.89 -0.04
CA ARG A 193 17.23 -2.09 1.25
C ARG A 193 16.86 -1.04 2.28
N LEU A 194 16.74 0.22 1.86
CA LEU A 194 16.29 1.31 2.73
C LEU A 194 14.83 1.10 3.16
N GLN A 195 13.95 0.76 2.22
CA GLN A 195 12.54 0.43 2.50
C GLN A 195 12.43 -0.76 3.47
N GLY A 196 13.18 -1.84 3.24
CA GLY A 196 13.23 -2.98 4.16
C GLY A 196 13.75 -2.61 5.56
N PHE A 197 14.75 -1.72 5.64
CA PHE A 197 15.27 -1.23 6.92
C PHE A 197 14.25 -0.40 7.68
N VAL A 198 13.58 0.55 7.02
CA VAL A 198 12.54 1.38 7.63
C VAL A 198 11.36 0.52 8.05
N ALA A 199 10.90 -0.38 7.18
CA ALA A 199 9.80 -1.28 7.48
C ALA A 199 10.12 -2.21 8.67
N ALA A 200 11.33 -2.78 8.73
CA ALA A 200 11.75 -3.61 9.86
C ALA A 200 11.80 -2.83 11.20
N GLY A 201 12.08 -1.52 11.16
CA GLY A 201 12.03 -0.68 12.36
C GLY A 201 10.61 -0.32 12.82
N LEU A 202 9.63 -0.39 11.92
CA LEU A 202 8.22 -0.07 12.19
C LEU A 202 7.35 -1.31 12.47
N LEU A 203 7.73 -2.48 11.97
CA LEU A 203 6.98 -3.72 12.15
C LEU A 203 7.02 -4.22 13.60
N PRO A 204 5.91 -4.83 14.09
CA PRO A 204 5.94 -5.58 15.34
C PRO A 204 7.05 -6.65 15.33
N PRO A 205 7.72 -6.92 16.47
CA PRO A 205 8.83 -7.87 16.55
C PRO A 205 8.50 -9.24 15.96
N ARG A 206 7.29 -9.77 16.25
CA ARG A 206 6.81 -11.05 15.73
C ARG A 206 6.83 -11.11 14.20
N LEU A 207 6.23 -10.12 13.53
CA LEU A 207 6.16 -10.11 12.06
C LEU A 207 7.53 -9.90 11.43
N ARG A 208 8.39 -9.11 12.08
CA ARG A 208 9.76 -8.88 11.64
C ARG A 208 10.58 -10.19 11.66
N GLU A 209 10.47 -10.97 12.73
CA GLU A 209 11.08 -12.30 12.83
C GLU A 209 10.47 -13.28 11.83
N GLU A 210 9.14 -13.32 11.74
CA GLU A 210 8.43 -14.13 10.76
C GLU A 210 8.78 -13.72 9.31
N LEU A 211 9.16 -12.49 9.02
CA LEU A 211 9.63 -12.08 7.67
C LEU A 211 11.13 -12.31 7.45
N GLY A 212 11.86 -12.81 8.45
CA GLY A 212 13.32 -13.00 8.38
C GLY A 212 14.12 -11.70 8.38
N LEU A 213 13.53 -10.61 8.87
CA LEU A 213 14.15 -9.28 8.91
C LEU A 213 15.00 -9.14 10.19
N ALA A 214 16.23 -9.63 10.14
CA ALA A 214 17.14 -9.58 11.29
C ALA A 214 17.22 -8.18 11.93
N TRP A 215 17.02 -8.13 13.24
CA TRP A 215 16.99 -6.88 14.00
C TRP A 215 17.69 -7.04 15.35
N ASP A 216 18.68 -6.19 15.59
CA ASP A 216 19.46 -6.16 16.80
C ASP A 216 19.46 -4.74 17.41
N ALA A 217 20.05 -4.59 18.60
CA ALA A 217 20.15 -3.31 19.26
C ALA A 217 20.94 -2.26 18.45
N ARG A 218 21.87 -2.68 17.57
CA ARG A 218 22.63 -1.75 16.71
C ARG A 218 21.73 -1.17 15.61
N ARG A 219 20.89 -2.01 14.98
CA ARG A 219 19.89 -1.60 14.00
C ARG A 219 18.83 -0.71 14.62
N GLN A 220 18.37 -1.00 15.84
CA GLN A 220 17.46 -0.13 16.57
C GLN A 220 18.06 1.28 16.76
N ARG A 221 19.28 1.38 17.32
CA ARG A 221 19.95 2.68 17.49
C ARG A 221 20.15 3.42 16.16
N ARG A 222 20.45 2.70 15.08
CA ARG A 222 20.56 3.31 13.74
C ARG A 222 19.21 3.83 13.26
N PHE A 223 18.14 3.07 13.48
CA PHE A 223 16.79 3.46 13.11
C PHE A 223 16.36 4.71 13.86
N ASP A 224 16.49 4.72 15.19
CA ASP A 224 16.15 5.87 16.03
C ASP A 224 16.92 7.14 15.60
N ARG A 225 18.22 6.98 15.29
CA ARG A 225 19.05 8.07 14.75
C ARG A 225 18.56 8.53 13.39
N THR A 226 18.23 7.62 12.48
CA THR A 226 17.67 7.97 11.18
C THR A 226 16.35 8.73 11.34
N CYS A 227 15.46 8.29 12.22
CA CYS A 227 14.21 9.00 12.52
C CYS A 227 14.47 10.40 13.07
N ALA A 228 15.40 10.55 14.01
CA ALA A 228 15.77 11.86 14.57
C ALA A 228 16.34 12.80 13.50
N VAL A 229 17.21 12.29 12.61
CA VAL A 229 17.75 13.06 11.49
C VAL A 229 16.64 13.46 10.50
N VAL A 230 15.74 12.54 10.14
CA VAL A 230 14.61 12.84 9.25
C VAL A 230 13.71 13.91 9.87
N ARG A 231 13.35 13.77 11.15
CA ARG A 231 12.55 14.77 11.88
C ARG A 231 13.22 16.14 11.93
N ALA A 232 14.54 16.20 12.04
CA ALA A 232 15.27 17.46 12.03
C ALA A 232 15.39 18.04 10.60
N VAL A 233 15.70 17.24 9.60
CA VAL A 233 16.07 17.75 8.27
C VAL A 233 14.85 17.93 7.37
N TYR A 234 13.91 16.98 7.35
CA TYR A 234 12.82 16.94 6.39
C TYR A 234 11.90 18.17 6.45
N PRO A 235 11.45 18.67 7.62
CA PRO A 235 10.59 19.86 7.68
C PRO A 235 11.26 21.11 7.12
N ARG A 236 12.60 21.18 7.16
CA ARG A 236 13.41 22.31 6.67
C ARG A 236 13.62 22.27 5.16
N LEU A 237 13.26 21.18 4.49
CA LEU A 237 13.32 21.10 3.04
C LEU A 237 12.27 22.04 2.42
N PRO A 238 12.59 22.72 1.29
CA PRO A 238 11.62 23.50 0.55
C PRO A 238 10.37 22.69 0.20
N LEU A 239 9.19 23.28 0.35
CA LEU A 239 7.90 22.61 0.11
C LEU A 239 7.83 21.98 -1.29
N ARG A 240 8.40 22.63 -2.31
CA ARG A 240 8.49 22.11 -3.69
C ARG A 240 9.21 20.75 -3.78
N LEU A 241 10.23 20.52 -2.97
CA LEU A 241 10.94 19.22 -2.95
C LEU A 241 10.10 18.17 -2.24
N ARG A 242 9.49 18.55 -1.12
CA ARG A 242 8.63 17.68 -0.31
C ARG A 242 7.39 17.21 -1.06
N THR A 243 6.86 18.02 -1.97
CA THR A 243 5.63 17.73 -2.75
C THR A 243 5.88 17.28 -4.19
N SER A 244 7.13 17.31 -4.65
CA SER A 244 7.52 17.00 -6.04
C SER A 244 7.03 15.64 -6.55
N VAL A 245 7.01 14.62 -5.68
CA VAL A 245 6.52 13.28 -6.02
C VAL A 245 5.04 13.32 -6.37
N ARG A 246 4.22 13.92 -5.48
CA ARG A 246 2.78 14.11 -5.72
C ARG A 246 2.57 14.86 -7.04
N ASP A 247 3.27 15.98 -7.22
CA ASP A 247 3.09 16.85 -8.38
C ASP A 247 3.44 16.14 -9.69
N GLY A 248 4.56 15.40 -9.71
CA GLY A 248 4.97 14.60 -10.86
C GLY A 248 3.97 13.50 -11.20
N PHE A 249 3.42 12.82 -10.17
CA PHE A 249 2.39 11.79 -10.37
C PHE A 249 1.06 12.38 -10.84
N LEU A 250 0.59 13.48 -10.26
CA LEU A 250 -0.65 14.14 -10.70
C LEU A 250 -0.53 14.66 -12.13
N TRP A 251 0.61 15.24 -12.50
CA TRP A 251 0.89 15.62 -13.89
C TRP A 251 0.81 14.42 -14.83
N ASP A 252 1.44 13.30 -14.47
CA ASP A 252 1.45 12.09 -15.29
C ASP A 252 0.07 11.41 -15.38
N ILE A 253 -0.72 11.42 -14.29
CA ILE A 253 -2.11 10.96 -14.26
C ILE A 253 -2.95 11.80 -15.23
N ARG A 254 -2.95 13.13 -15.08
CA ARG A 254 -3.73 14.05 -15.93
C ARG A 254 -3.34 13.93 -17.39
N ARG A 255 -2.04 13.84 -17.68
CA ARG A 255 -1.50 13.60 -19.03
C ARG A 255 -1.99 12.27 -19.62
N ARG A 256 -2.08 11.21 -18.82
CA ARG A 256 -2.58 9.90 -19.26
C ARG A 256 -4.11 9.88 -19.42
N ILE A 257 -4.85 10.55 -18.56
CA ILE A 257 -6.31 10.72 -18.68
C ILE A 257 -6.66 11.47 -19.97
N ALA A 258 -6.01 12.61 -20.22
CA ALA A 258 -6.22 13.41 -21.44
C ALA A 258 -5.95 12.63 -22.73
N ARG A 259 -5.08 11.61 -22.68
CA ARG A 259 -4.75 10.75 -23.82
C ARG A 259 -5.56 9.44 -23.87
N ASN A 260 -6.50 9.24 -22.95
CA ASN A 260 -7.24 7.99 -22.76
C ASN A 260 -6.32 6.76 -22.57
N ARG A 261 -5.17 6.95 -21.90
CA ARG A 261 -4.11 5.95 -21.67
C ARG A 261 -3.83 5.69 -20.19
N LEU A 262 -4.79 6.02 -19.31
CA LEU A 262 -4.62 5.80 -17.87
C LEU A 262 -4.39 4.31 -17.54
N TYR A 263 -5.02 3.43 -18.32
CA TYR A 263 -4.75 2.00 -18.34
C TYR A 263 -4.40 1.53 -19.75
N HIS A 264 -3.38 0.70 -19.88
CA HIS A 264 -3.06 0.00 -21.13
C HIS A 264 -3.11 -1.50 -20.86
N ARG A 265 -4.06 -2.20 -21.49
CA ARG A 265 -4.16 -3.66 -21.40
C ARG A 265 -2.89 -4.23 -22.06
N PRO A 266 -2.07 -5.05 -21.38
CA PRO A 266 -0.89 -5.65 -22.01
C PRO A 266 -1.29 -6.47 -23.24
N ARG A 267 -0.66 -6.24 -24.39
CA ARG A 267 -0.79 -7.12 -25.56
C ARG A 267 -0.20 -8.49 -25.21
N GLY A 268 -0.94 -9.57 -25.46
CA GLY A 268 -0.45 -10.95 -25.27
C GLY A 268 -0.69 -11.59 -23.90
N TRP A 269 -1.55 -11.03 -23.05
CA TRP A 269 -1.96 -11.72 -21.82
C TRP A 269 -2.80 -12.96 -22.17
N GLN A 270 -2.22 -14.15 -21.98
CA GLN A 270 -2.94 -15.42 -21.87
C GLN A 270 -2.93 -15.84 -20.39
N PRO A 271 -4.05 -16.29 -19.82
CA PRO A 271 -4.06 -16.83 -18.46
C PRO A 271 -3.13 -18.05 -18.43
N VAL A 272 -2.17 -18.06 -17.50
CA VAL A 272 -1.39 -19.26 -17.21
C VAL A 272 -2.32 -20.22 -16.48
N LEU A 273 -3.04 -21.05 -17.23
CA LEU A 273 -3.69 -22.23 -16.68
C LEU A 273 -2.57 -23.24 -16.33
N ARG A 274 -2.02 -23.15 -15.10
CA ARG A 274 -1.22 -24.27 -14.58
C ARG A 274 -2.18 -25.43 -14.34
N GLY A 275 -1.95 -26.51 -15.10
CA GLY A 275 -2.88 -27.61 -15.26
C GLY A 275 -3.32 -28.27 -13.96
N ALA A 276 -4.62 -28.56 -13.89
CA ALA A 276 -5.14 -29.63 -13.08
C ALA A 276 -4.49 -30.94 -13.56
N ALA A 277 -3.88 -31.65 -12.62
CA ALA A 277 -3.18 -32.90 -12.85
C ALA A 277 -4.05 -33.94 -13.57
N ALA A 278 -3.38 -34.70 -14.44
CA ALA A 278 -3.91 -35.78 -15.24
C ALA A 278 -4.72 -36.78 -14.41
N GLY A 279 -5.99 -36.95 -14.78
CA GLY A 279 -6.79 -38.11 -14.38
C GLY A 279 -6.26 -39.36 -15.06
N THR A 280 -5.70 -40.27 -14.26
CA THR A 280 -5.34 -41.63 -14.62
C THR A 280 -6.59 -42.35 -15.17
N ARG A 281 -6.63 -42.61 -16.49
CA ARG A 281 -7.59 -43.56 -17.06
C ARG A 281 -7.02 -44.97 -16.95
N GLN A 282 -7.60 -45.71 -16.02
CA GLN A 282 -7.68 -47.16 -15.99
C GLN A 282 -8.19 -47.65 -17.36
N ARG A 283 -7.42 -48.52 -18.04
CA ARG A 283 -7.94 -49.35 -19.14
C ARG A 283 -8.04 -50.77 -18.61
N SER A 284 -9.26 -51.25 -18.55
CA SER A 284 -9.64 -52.65 -18.46
C SER A 284 -9.72 -53.23 -19.88
N ALA A 285 -9.51 -54.54 -19.98
CA ALA A 285 -9.47 -55.42 -21.16
C ALA A 285 -8.08 -55.57 -21.80
#